data_AF-A0A819NHR1-F1
#
_entry.id   AF-A0A819NHR1-F1
#
_cell.length_a   1.000
_cell.length_b   1.000
_cell.length_c   1.000
_cell.angle_alpha   90.00
_cell.angle_beta   90.00
_cell.angle_gamma   90.00
#
_symmetry.space_group_name_H-M   'P 1'
#
loop_
_entity.id
_entity.type
_entity.pdbx_description
1 polymer ?
#
loop_
_entity_poly.entity_id
_entity_poly.type
_entity_poly.pdbx_seq_one_letter_code
_entity_poly.pdbx_strand_id
1 'polypeptide(L)'
;SGEKYAQKTNSKSPLMYKWHDSEYLGAAHGISGIVYLLLKVAQNESFIHLRSYVDSHLLPTIEFLKSKCLSSGNYMSSNDSGSDKLVQWCHGAPGFVYLFNQAYEVSLTKKQKVKFDKKNYINYFE
;
A
#
# COMPACT_ATOMS: atom_id res chain seq x y z
N SER A 1 15.26 -7.62 2.97
CA SER A 1 14.22 -6.62 2.65
C SER A 1 12.97 -7.33 2.18
N GLY A 2 11.83 -6.63 2.10
CA GLY A 2 10.58 -7.23 1.62
C GLY A 2 10.67 -7.74 0.17
N GLU A 3 11.43 -7.07 -0.69
CA GLU A 3 11.66 -7.50 -2.08
C GLU A 3 12.41 -8.84 -2.15
N LYS A 4 13.53 -8.97 -1.41
CA LYS A 4 14.30 -10.22 -1.37
C LYS A 4 13.47 -11.39 -0.86
N TYR A 5 12.62 -11.14 0.14
CA TYR A 5 11.73 -12.16 0.66
C TYR A 5 10.67 -12.54 -0.39
N ALA A 6 10.00 -11.56 -1.00
CA ALA A 6 9.03 -11.78 -2.07
C ALA A 6 9.62 -12.57 -3.25
N GLN A 7 10.83 -12.23 -3.70
CA GLN A 7 11.54 -12.95 -4.75
C GLN A 7 11.85 -14.39 -4.32
N LYS A 8 12.38 -14.58 -3.10
CA LYS A 8 12.71 -15.91 -2.57
C LYS A 8 11.49 -16.83 -2.46
N THR A 9 10.31 -16.29 -2.14
CA THR A 9 9.07 -17.05 -1.98
C THR A 9 8.18 -17.05 -3.23
N ASN A 10 8.66 -16.47 -4.34
CA ASN A 10 7.88 -16.31 -5.57
C ASN A 10 6.50 -15.65 -5.33
N SER A 11 6.49 -14.62 -4.49
CA SER A 11 5.28 -13.90 -4.13
C SER A 11 4.68 -13.18 -5.33
N LYS A 12 3.35 -13.11 -5.38
CA LYS A 12 2.61 -12.31 -6.37
C LYS A 12 2.70 -10.80 -6.10
N SER A 13 3.23 -10.40 -4.96
CA SER A 13 3.44 -9.01 -4.56
C SER A 13 4.92 -8.64 -4.67
N PRO A 14 5.31 -7.46 -5.16
CA PRO A 14 6.71 -7.03 -5.17
C PRO A 14 7.32 -6.96 -3.77
N LEU A 15 6.49 -6.66 -2.76
CA LEU A 15 6.89 -6.66 -1.35
C LEU A 15 6.15 -7.77 -0.62
N MET A 16 6.86 -8.51 0.21
CA MET A 16 6.27 -9.46 1.15
C MET A 16 7.11 -9.57 2.42
N TYR A 17 6.45 -9.86 3.55
CA TYR A 17 7.07 -9.93 4.86
C TYR A 17 6.51 -11.11 5.65
N LYS A 18 7.31 -11.61 6.59
CA LYS A 18 6.97 -12.75 7.43
C LYS A 18 7.28 -12.41 8.88
N TRP A 19 6.34 -12.72 9.78
CA TRP A 19 6.49 -12.59 11.23
C TRP A 19 5.90 -13.84 11.88
N HIS A 20 6.60 -14.45 12.85
CA HIS A 20 6.19 -15.70 13.54
C HIS A 20 5.58 -16.73 12.59
N ASP A 21 6.39 -17.13 11.61
CA ASP A 21 6.05 -18.11 10.60
C ASP A 21 4.91 -17.81 9.62
N SER A 22 4.30 -16.62 9.68
CA SER A 22 3.16 -16.26 8.83
C SER A 22 3.40 -14.98 8.02
N GLU A 23 2.88 -14.98 6.80
CA GLU A 23 2.77 -13.78 5.94
C GLU A 23 1.52 -12.99 6.33
N TYR A 24 1.60 -12.24 7.43
CA TYR A 24 0.48 -11.43 7.91
C TYR A 24 0.14 -10.31 6.94
N LEU A 25 -1.16 -10.05 6.80
CA LEU A 25 -1.67 -9.04 5.87
C LEU A 25 -2.18 -7.77 6.58
N GLY A 26 -2.61 -7.89 7.84
CA GLY A 26 -3.22 -6.80 8.63
C GLY A 26 -2.26 -5.69 9.08
N ALA A 27 -2.75 -4.75 9.89
CA ALA A 27 -2.03 -3.52 10.20
C ALA A 27 -0.93 -3.68 11.26
N ALA A 28 -1.11 -4.58 12.24
CA ALA A 28 -0.19 -4.69 13.37
C ALA A 28 1.13 -5.38 13.00
N HIS A 29 1.04 -6.55 12.38
CA HIS A 29 2.20 -7.40 12.05
C HIS A 29 2.35 -7.67 10.55
N GLY A 30 1.47 -7.09 9.74
CA GLY A 30 1.35 -7.42 8.33
C GLY A 30 1.76 -6.32 7.38
N ILE A 31 1.74 -6.68 6.11
CA ILE A 31 2.17 -5.81 5.03
C ILE A 31 1.30 -4.56 4.88
N SER A 32 0.02 -4.59 5.28
CA SER A 32 -0.86 -3.42 5.25
C SER A 32 -0.28 -2.25 6.07
N GLY A 33 0.16 -2.52 7.31
CA GLY A 33 0.76 -1.51 8.18
C GLY A 33 2.11 -1.00 7.64
N ILE A 34 2.94 -1.90 7.12
CA ILE A 34 4.24 -1.55 6.54
C ILE A 34 4.05 -0.61 5.34
N VAL A 35 3.18 -0.98 4.40
CA VAL A 35 2.94 -0.18 3.19
C VAL A 35 2.26 1.14 3.51
N TYR A 36 1.36 1.17 4.50
CA TYR A 36 0.78 2.41 5.00
C TYR A 36 1.86 3.40 5.43
N LEU A 37 2.81 2.98 6.27
CA LEU A 37 3.90 3.84 6.73
C LEU A 37 4.82 4.29 5.58
N LEU A 38 5.17 3.39 4.66
CA LEU A 38 5.97 3.74 3.48
C LEU A 38 5.27 4.78 2.60
N LEU A 39 3.95 4.66 2.42
CA LEU A 39 3.16 5.66 1.70
C LEU A 39 3.10 7.00 2.44
N LYS A 40 3.04 7.02 3.78
CA LYS A 40 3.10 8.28 4.56
C LYS A 40 4.42 9.00 4.32
N VAL A 41 5.53 8.28 4.33
CA VAL A 41 6.86 8.85 4.05
C VAL A 41 6.93 9.37 2.62
N ALA A 42 6.49 8.57 1.64
CA ALA A 42 6.53 8.95 0.23
C ALA A 42 5.58 10.10 -0.15
N GLN A 43 4.58 10.41 0.69
CA GLN A 43 3.70 11.57 0.49
C GLN A 43 4.41 12.90 0.78
N ASN A 44 5.43 12.90 1.64
CA ASN A 44 6.18 14.10 1.98
C ASN A 44 7.05 14.54 0.79
N GLU A 45 6.95 15.82 0.39
CA GLU A 45 7.67 16.38 -0.77
C GLU A 45 9.20 16.24 -0.67
N SER A 46 9.76 16.23 0.54
CA SER A 46 11.19 16.00 0.76
C SER A 46 11.66 14.64 0.22
N PHE A 47 10.74 13.68 0.03
CA PHE A 47 11.02 12.33 -0.47
C PHE A 47 10.51 12.11 -1.90
N ILE A 48 10.52 13.16 -2.73
CA ILE A 48 10.09 13.13 -4.14
C ILE A 48 10.72 11.99 -4.96
N HIS A 49 11.97 11.64 -4.66
CA HIS A 49 12.72 10.58 -5.32
C HIS A 49 12.09 9.18 -5.12
N LEU A 50 11.25 8.99 -4.09
CA LEU A 50 10.53 7.74 -3.85
C LEU A 50 9.33 7.53 -4.79
N ARG A 51 8.95 8.50 -5.63
CA ARG A 51 7.79 8.35 -6.52
C ARG A 51 7.88 7.14 -7.44
N SER A 52 9.04 6.89 -8.04
CA SER A 52 9.26 5.70 -8.87
C SER A 52 9.11 4.42 -8.06
N TYR A 53 9.54 4.41 -6.80
CA TYR A 53 9.35 3.28 -5.88
C TYR A 53 7.89 3.06 -5.51
N VAL A 54 7.12 4.14 -5.31
CA VAL A 54 5.67 4.05 -5.11
C VAL A 54 5.02 3.36 -6.31
N ASP A 55 5.35 3.78 -7.53
CA ASP A 55 4.74 3.25 -8.75
C ASP A 55 5.14 1.79 -9.04
N SER A 56 6.42 1.45 -8.83
CA SER A 56 6.96 0.12 -9.16
C SER A 56 6.75 -0.93 -8.06
N HIS A 57 6.64 -0.53 -6.79
CA HIS A 57 6.60 -1.46 -5.65
C HIS A 57 5.35 -1.28 -4.79
N LEU A 58 5.06 -0.07 -4.29
CA LEU A 58 3.98 0.11 -3.32
C LEU A 58 2.60 -0.05 -3.96
N LEU A 59 2.34 0.55 -5.13
CA LEU A 59 1.05 0.42 -5.81
C LEU A 59 0.74 -1.02 -6.22
N PRO A 60 1.65 -1.79 -6.85
CA PRO A 60 1.35 -3.19 -7.14
C PRO A 60 1.20 -4.05 -5.88
N THR A 61 1.92 -3.73 -4.79
CA THR A 61 1.70 -4.37 -3.49
C THR A 61 0.30 -4.08 -2.94
N ILE A 62 -0.22 -2.86 -3.10
CA ILE A 62 -1.58 -2.49 -2.70
C ILE A 62 -2.62 -3.23 -3.56
N GLU A 63 -2.37 -3.38 -4.86
CA GLU A 63 -3.24 -4.17 -5.74
C GLU A 63 -3.27 -5.65 -5.34
N PHE A 64 -2.11 -6.22 -4.97
CA PHE A 64 -2.08 -7.55 -4.35
C PHE A 64 -2.93 -7.59 -3.08
N LEU A 65 -2.82 -6.59 -2.19
CA LEU A 65 -3.61 -6.53 -0.96
C LEU A 65 -5.10 -6.41 -1.22
N LYS A 66 -5.53 -5.64 -2.23
CA LYS A 66 -6.94 -5.55 -2.65
C LYS A 66 -7.49 -6.91 -3.07
N SER A 67 -6.67 -7.76 -3.70
CA SER A 67 -7.07 -9.12 -4.08
C SER A 67 -7.30 -10.07 -2.89
N LYS A 68 -6.96 -9.65 -1.66
CA LYS A 68 -7.16 -10.41 -0.42
C LYS A 68 -8.45 -10.06 0.32
N CYS A 69 -9.30 -9.25 -0.30
CA CYS A 69 -10.65 -9.01 0.17
C CYS A 69 -11.49 -10.29 0.02
N LEU A 70 -12.17 -10.66 1.10
CA LEU A 70 -13.09 -11.79 1.16
C LEU A 70 -14.45 -11.39 0.59
N SER A 71 -15.31 -12.37 0.28
CA SER A 71 -16.65 -12.11 -0.27
C SER A 71 -17.55 -11.25 0.64
N SER A 72 -17.29 -11.24 1.95
CA SER A 72 -17.96 -10.39 2.93
C SER A 72 -17.53 -8.91 2.89
N GLY A 73 -16.45 -8.59 2.19
CA GLY A 73 -15.77 -7.29 2.28
C GLY A 73 -14.73 -7.21 3.40
N ASN A 74 -14.57 -8.27 4.22
CA ASN A 74 -13.48 -8.36 5.19
C ASN A 74 -12.14 -8.74 4.51
N TYR A 75 -11.03 -8.76 5.25
CA TYR A 75 -9.71 -9.12 4.72
C TYR A 75 -9.10 -10.31 5.44
N MET A 76 -8.41 -11.16 4.66
CA MET A 76 -7.62 -12.28 5.17
C MET A 76 -6.59 -11.79 6.20
N SER A 77 -6.37 -12.56 7.28
CA SER A 77 -5.40 -12.21 8.32
C SER A 77 -3.94 -12.44 7.89
N SER A 78 -3.73 -13.48 7.10
CA SER A 78 -2.45 -13.92 6.53
C SER A 78 -2.69 -14.56 5.16
N ASN A 79 -1.64 -14.74 4.37
CA ASN A 79 -1.76 -15.27 3.00
C ASN A 79 -2.35 -16.70 2.95
N ASP A 80 -2.16 -17.49 4.02
CA ASP A 80 -2.66 -18.86 4.14
C ASP A 80 -4.01 -18.98 4.88
N SER A 81 -4.59 -17.85 5.33
CA SER A 81 -5.82 -17.85 6.12
C SER A 81 -7.03 -17.44 5.30
N GLY A 82 -7.92 -18.40 5.03
CA GLY A 82 -9.25 -18.14 4.44
C GLY A 82 -10.35 -17.88 5.47
N SER A 83 -10.02 -17.74 6.76
CA SER A 83 -11.02 -17.61 7.83
C SER A 83 -11.57 -16.19 7.93
N ASP A 84 -12.87 -16.04 7.74
CA ASP A 84 -13.58 -14.77 7.85
C ASP A 84 -14.19 -14.54 9.23
N LYS A 85 -13.34 -14.30 10.22
CA LYS A 85 -13.79 -14.11 11.62
C LYS A 85 -13.18 -12.91 12.33
N LEU A 86 -12.06 -12.39 11.82
CA LEU A 86 -11.31 -11.33 12.46
C LEU A 86 -11.71 -9.99 11.84
N VAL A 87 -12.38 -9.17 12.65
CA VAL A 87 -12.77 -7.79 12.29
C VAL A 87 -12.14 -6.86 13.30
N GLN A 88 -10.80 -6.76 13.25
CA GLN A 88 -9.98 -6.08 14.25
C GLN A 88 -9.01 -5.12 13.57
N TRP A 89 -8.46 -4.18 14.32
CA TRP A 89 -7.39 -3.32 13.82
C TRP A 89 -6.15 -4.12 13.41
N CYS A 90 -5.77 -5.12 14.21
CA CYS A 90 -4.59 -5.95 13.92
C CYS A 90 -4.81 -6.87 12.70
N HIS A 91 -6.01 -7.43 12.55
CA HIS A 91 -6.36 -8.39 11.49
C HIS A 91 -7.79 -8.14 10.98
N GLY A 92 -7.94 -7.97 9.66
CA GLY A 92 -9.21 -7.73 9.00
C GLY A 92 -9.40 -6.29 8.51
N ALA A 93 -10.58 -6.03 7.95
CA ALA A 93 -10.92 -4.77 7.29
C ALA A 93 -10.61 -3.51 8.11
N PRO A 94 -10.88 -3.43 9.44
CA PRO A 94 -10.60 -2.21 10.20
C PRO A 94 -9.14 -1.76 10.15
N GLY A 95 -8.18 -2.70 10.08
CA GLY A 95 -6.77 -2.38 9.88
C GLY A 95 -6.42 -1.89 8.47
N PHE A 96 -7.12 -2.40 7.45
CA PHE A 96 -6.85 -2.07 6.05
C PHE A 96 -7.37 -0.69 5.63
N VAL A 97 -8.40 -0.16 6.31
CA VAL A 97 -8.96 1.17 6.04
C VAL A 97 -7.86 2.25 6.05
N TYR A 98 -6.90 2.17 6.97
CA TYR A 98 -5.78 3.11 7.05
C TYR A 98 -4.93 3.12 5.78
N LEU A 99 -4.57 1.94 5.28
CA LEU A 99 -3.81 1.80 4.05
C LEU A 99 -4.57 2.38 2.86
N PHE A 100 -5.84 1.99 2.68
CA PHE A 100 -6.60 2.39 1.49
C PHE A 100 -6.93 3.88 1.48
N ASN A 101 -7.24 4.46 2.64
CA ASN A 101 -7.41 5.91 2.75
C ASN A 101 -6.12 6.63 2.37
N GLN A 102 -4.97 6.18 2.90
CA GLN A 102 -3.70 6.80 2.57
C GLN A 102 -3.34 6.64 1.08
N ALA A 103 -3.61 5.48 0.48
CA ALA A 103 -3.40 5.26 -0.95
C ALA A 103 -4.28 6.18 -1.81
N TYR A 104 -5.54 6.40 -1.39
CA TYR A 104 -6.45 7.32 -2.04
C TYR A 104 -5.92 8.77 -2.00
N GLU A 105 -5.48 9.25 -0.84
CA GLU A 105 -4.89 10.59 -0.68
C GLU A 105 -3.65 10.81 -1.58
N VAL A 106 -2.76 9.82 -1.65
CA VAL A 106 -1.59 9.86 -2.54
C VAL A 106 -2.02 9.91 -4.01
N SER A 107 -3.08 9.17 -4.38
CA SER A 107 -3.61 9.18 -5.75
C SER A 107 -4.23 10.53 -6.14
N LEU A 108 -4.94 11.19 -5.21
CA LEU A 108 -5.49 12.53 -5.42
C LEU A 108 -4.38 13.56 -5.59
N THR A 109 -3.35 13.50 -4.74
CA THR A 109 -2.19 14.39 -4.82
C THR A 109 -1.47 14.25 -6.16
N LYS A 110 -1.31 13.01 -6.67
CA LYS A 110 -0.75 12.78 -8.01
C LYS A 110 -1.62 13.40 -9.10
N LYS A 111 -2.94 13.18 -9.08
CA LYS A 111 -3.89 13.76 -10.06
C LYS A 111 -3.88 15.30 -10.03
N GLN A 112 -3.82 15.91 -8.84
CA GLN A 112 -3.73 17.36 -8.70
C GLN A 112 -2.41 17.90 -9.24
N LYS A 113 -1.27 17.24 -9.00
CA LYS A 113 0.03 17.64 -9.57
C LYS A 113 0.11 17.46 -11.08
N VAL A 114 -0.52 16.43 -11.63
CA VAL A 114 -0.64 16.27 -13.10
C VAL A 114 -1.49 17.40 -13.69
N LYS A 115 -2.54 17.84 -12.99
CA LYS A 115 -3.32 19.02 -13.40
C LYS A 115 -2.56 20.34 -13.21
N PHE A 116 -1.72 20.44 -12.18
CA PHE A 116 -0.89 21.60 -11.86
C PHE A 116 0.51 21.45 -12.47
N ASP A 117 0.59 21.42 -13.81
CA ASP A 117 1.87 21.53 -14.51
C ASP A 117 2.23 23.01 -14.70
N LYS A 118 3.30 23.46 -14.03
CA LYS A 118 3.82 24.84 -14.10
C LYS A 118 4.19 25.28 -15.51
N LYS A 119 4.37 24.35 -16.47
CA LYS A 119 4.58 24.71 -17.89
C LYS A 119 3.44 25.57 -18.47
N ASN A 120 2.22 25.47 -17.93
CA ASN A 120 1.07 26.25 -18.41
C ASN A 120 0.89 27.61 -17.69
N TYR A 121 1.69 27.92 -16.66
CA TYR A 121 1.51 29.13 -15.84
C TYR A 121 2.40 30.30 -16.27
N ILE A 122 3.48 30.06 -17.04
CA ILE A 122 4.42 31.10 -17.46
C ILE A 122 3.81 32.03 -18.54
N ASN A 123 2.73 31.63 -19.21
CA ASN A 123 2.09 32.43 -20.27
C ASN A 123 1.01 33.42 -19.78
N TYR A 124 0.89 33.67 -18.48
CA TYR A 124 -0.11 34.60 -17.91
C TYR A 124 0.49 35.90 -17.35
N PHE A 125 1.80 36.11 -17.47
CA PHE A 125 2.49 37.32 -17.02
C PHE A 125 3.45 37.91 -18.07
N GLU A 126 3.23 37.61 -19.35
CA GLU A 126 3.73 38.43 -20.47
C GLU A 126 2.62 39.32 -21.01
#